data_AF-B7KCM4-F1
#
_entry.id   AF-B7KCM4-F1
#
_cell.length_a   1.000
_cell.length_b   1.000
_cell.length_c   1.000
_cell.angle_alpha   90.00
_cell.angle_beta   90.00
_cell.angle_gamma   90.00
#
_symmetry.space_group_name_H-M   'P 1'
#
loop_
_entity.id
_entity.type
_entity.pdbx_description
1 polymer ?
#
loop_
_entity_poly.entity_id
_entity_poly.type
_entity_poly.pdbx_seq_one_letter_code
_entity_poly.pdbx_strand_id
1 'polypeptide(L)'
;MSRFFCLLIPSKLFNIDKNFSQKIQERIKKYPDKQLILYYSLLNLKDFASRQDINLDIPSELYNRYHVLDFSFYFPDSEFLQDLLSWLANIYSYGNVGLLTYWSDHRQRYPAITLDQTGKIITDLSVKELTLDKIFFVPLKQYI
;
A
#
# COMPACT_ATOMS: atom_id res chain seq x y z
N MET A 1 -14.66 -12.39 -7.53
CA MET A 1 -14.23 -11.08 -7.02
C MET A 1 -13.79 -11.24 -5.57
N SER A 2 -12.52 -10.97 -5.31
CA SER A 2 -11.92 -10.96 -3.96
C SER A 2 -11.42 -9.56 -3.66
N ARG A 3 -11.50 -9.16 -2.39
CA ARG A 3 -11.04 -7.84 -1.94
C ARG A 3 -9.56 -7.94 -1.62
N PHE A 4 -8.81 -6.93 -2.04
CA PHE A 4 -7.37 -6.84 -1.89
C PHE A 4 -7.00 -5.61 -1.06
N PHE A 5 -5.79 -5.63 -0.51
CA PHE A 5 -5.22 -4.49 0.22
C PHE A 5 -3.77 -4.26 -0.18
N CYS A 6 -3.44 -2.99 -0.42
CA CYS A 6 -2.07 -2.59 -0.65
C CYS A 6 -1.72 -1.23 -0.02
N LEU A 7 -0.42 -1.06 0.22
CA LEU A 7 0.19 0.18 0.67
C LEU A 7 1.00 0.80 -0.47
N LEU A 8 0.76 2.08 -0.76
CA LEU A 8 1.58 2.86 -1.67
C LEU A 8 2.65 3.58 -0.86
N ILE A 9 3.88 3.08 -0.90
CA ILE A 9 5.02 3.63 -0.16
C ILE A 9 5.84 4.59 -1.04
N PRO A 10 6.33 5.73 -0.52
CA PRO A 10 7.15 6.64 -1.30
C PRO A 10 8.40 5.98 -1.90
N SER A 11 8.60 6.10 -3.21
CA SER A 11 9.81 5.62 -3.91
C SER A 11 11.09 6.25 -3.36
N LYS A 12 11.00 7.43 -2.73
CA LYS A 12 12.13 8.11 -2.09
C LYS A 12 12.80 7.27 -1.01
N LEU A 13 12.07 6.36 -0.35
CA LEU A 13 12.62 5.44 0.65
C LEU A 13 13.71 4.53 0.06
N PHE A 14 13.53 4.06 -1.18
CA PHE A 14 14.50 3.24 -1.91
C PHE A 14 15.76 4.01 -2.31
N ASN A 15 15.66 5.34 -2.41
CA ASN A 15 16.79 6.21 -2.67
C ASN A 15 17.55 6.55 -1.39
N ILE A 16 16.85 6.65 -0.24
CA ILE A 16 17.45 6.88 1.08
C ILE A 16 18.23 5.64 1.52
N ASP A 17 17.69 4.45 1.27
CA ASP A 17 18.29 3.19 1.69
C ASP A 17 18.33 2.17 0.54
N LYS A 18 19.54 1.88 0.05
CA LYS A 18 19.76 0.92 -1.05
C LYS A 18 19.30 -0.50 -0.73
N ASN A 19 19.23 -0.85 0.55
CA ASN A 19 18.80 -2.17 1.01
C ASN A 19 17.33 -2.16 1.47
N PHE A 20 16.58 -1.09 1.18
CA PHE A 20 15.21 -0.92 1.65
C PHE A 20 14.29 -2.09 1.27
N SER A 21 14.39 -2.58 0.03
CA SER A 21 13.66 -3.77 -0.41
C SER A 21 13.95 -4.97 0.49
N GLN A 22 15.22 -5.28 0.75
CA GLN A 22 15.61 -6.41 1.61
C GLN A 22 15.10 -6.23 3.04
N LYS A 23 15.18 -5.02 3.59
CA LYS A 23 14.69 -4.70 4.94
C LYS A 23 13.18 -4.88 5.08
N ILE A 24 12.39 -4.52 4.05
CA ILE A 24 10.95 -4.83 4.03
C ILE A 24 10.74 -6.34 4.12
N GLN A 25 11.45 -7.11 3.28
CA GLN A 25 11.30 -8.57 3.26
C GLN A 25 11.67 -9.19 4.62
N GLU A 26 12.74 -8.73 5.24
CA GLU A 26 13.16 -9.18 6.58
C GLU A 26 12.12 -8.84 7.64
N ARG A 27 11.53 -7.64 7.60
CA ARG A 27 10.49 -7.23 8.56
C ARG A 27 9.24 -8.07 8.40
N ILE A 28 8.79 -8.30 7.16
CA ILE A 28 7.65 -9.19 6.87
C ILE A 28 7.93 -10.61 7.40
N LYS A 29 9.14 -11.14 7.19
CA LYS A 29 9.53 -12.48 7.66
C LYS A 29 9.61 -12.62 9.18
N LYS A 30 9.87 -11.53 9.90
CA LYS A 30 9.92 -11.52 11.38
C LYS A 30 8.53 -11.58 12.00
N TYR A 31 7.49 -11.26 11.24
CA TYR A 31 6.13 -11.32 11.74
C TYR A 31 5.65 -12.78 11.84
N PRO A 32 4.99 -13.18 12.93
CA PRO A 32 4.60 -14.58 13.17
C PRO A 32 3.57 -15.10 12.17
N ASP A 33 2.84 -14.23 11.45
CA ASP A 33 1.85 -14.65 10.47
C ASP A 33 2.51 -15.13 9.17
N LYS A 34 2.49 -16.45 8.97
CA LYS A 34 3.02 -17.11 7.77
C LYS A 34 2.29 -16.72 6.49
N GLN A 35 1.04 -16.24 6.55
CA GLN A 35 0.28 -15.83 5.37
C GLN A 35 0.85 -14.55 4.75
N LEU A 36 1.35 -13.61 5.56
CA LEU A 36 2.01 -12.39 5.07
C LEU A 36 3.16 -12.72 4.10
N ILE A 37 3.95 -13.73 4.43
CA ILE A 37 5.14 -14.14 3.65
C ILE A 37 4.75 -14.73 2.30
N LEU A 38 3.58 -15.38 2.21
CA LEU A 38 3.14 -16.08 1.01
C LEU A 38 2.46 -15.16 -0.02
N TYR A 39 1.91 -14.02 0.41
CA TYR A 39 0.97 -13.26 -0.40
C TYR A 39 1.34 -11.80 -0.65
N TYR A 40 2.54 -11.35 -0.27
CA TYR A 40 2.98 -10.00 -0.59
C TYR A 40 3.79 -9.91 -1.90
N SER A 41 3.65 -8.78 -2.57
CA SER A 41 4.51 -8.37 -3.69
C SER A 41 4.92 -6.90 -3.51
N LEU A 42 6.12 -6.57 -3.99
CA LEU A 42 6.63 -5.19 -3.99
C LEU A 42 6.92 -4.78 -5.42
N LEU A 43 6.15 -3.82 -5.92
CA LEU A 43 6.22 -3.34 -7.30
C LEU A 43 6.36 -1.83 -7.34
N ASN A 44 6.83 -1.25 -8.45
CA ASN A 44 6.56 0.16 -8.68
C ASN A 44 5.06 0.34 -9.05
N LEU A 45 4.51 1.55 -8.86
CA LEU A 45 3.08 1.79 -9.12
C LEU A 45 2.70 1.61 -10.60
N LYS A 46 3.65 1.84 -11.52
CA LYS A 46 3.45 1.65 -12.96
C LYS A 46 3.24 0.18 -13.33
N ASP A 47 4.04 -0.71 -12.77
CA ASP A 47 3.97 -2.15 -12.98
C ASP A 47 2.69 -2.71 -12.36
N PHE A 48 2.33 -2.23 -11.16
CA PHE A 48 1.04 -2.55 -10.55
C PHE A 48 -0.14 -2.15 -11.44
N ALA A 49 -0.12 -0.94 -12.02
CA ALA A 49 -1.17 -0.45 -12.91
C ALA A 49 -1.22 -1.16 -14.27
N SER A 50 -0.13 -1.80 -14.69
CA SER A 50 -0.09 -2.57 -15.94
C SER A 50 -0.75 -3.96 -15.82
N ARG A 51 -1.10 -4.39 -14.60
CA ARG A 51 -1.75 -5.67 -14.38
C ARG A 51 -3.18 -5.65 -14.96
N GLN A 52 -3.56 -6.72 -15.66
CA GLN A 52 -4.84 -6.82 -16.36
C GLN A 52 -6.06 -6.72 -15.43
N ASP A 53 -5.86 -7.03 -14.15
CA ASP A 53 -6.87 -7.04 -13.12
C ASP A 53 -6.96 -5.72 -12.33
N ILE A 54 -6.22 -4.69 -12.75
CA ILE A 54 -6.17 -3.36 -12.11
C ILE A 54 -6.67 -2.29 -13.07
N ASN A 55 -7.63 -1.47 -12.62
CA ASN A 55 -8.16 -0.34 -13.36
C ASN A 55 -7.80 0.95 -12.63
N LEU A 56 -6.59 1.47 -12.83
CA LEU A 56 -6.09 2.64 -12.11
C LEU A 56 -6.30 3.94 -12.89
N ASP A 57 -7.07 4.87 -12.33
CA ASP A 57 -7.36 6.18 -12.90
C ASP A 57 -6.86 7.28 -11.95
N ILE A 58 -5.56 7.54 -12.02
CA ILE A 58 -4.86 8.54 -11.20
C ILE A 58 -3.89 9.38 -12.04
N PRO A 59 -3.48 10.57 -11.54
CA PRO A 59 -2.51 11.42 -12.24
C PRO A 59 -1.18 10.71 -12.51
N SER A 60 -0.63 10.95 -13.71
CA SER A 60 0.54 10.24 -14.18
C SER A 60 1.82 10.57 -13.42
N GLU A 61 1.87 11.71 -12.71
CA GLU A 61 3.03 12.08 -11.89
C GLU A 61 3.20 11.14 -10.67
N LEU A 62 2.15 10.42 -10.28
CA LEU A 62 2.21 9.51 -9.13
C LEU A 62 2.94 8.20 -9.45
N TYR A 63 2.95 7.74 -10.70
CA TYR A 63 3.50 6.43 -11.10
C TYR A 63 4.95 6.21 -10.68
N ASN A 64 5.78 7.25 -10.75
CA ASN A 64 7.20 7.16 -10.36
C ASN A 64 7.45 7.53 -8.90
N ARG A 65 6.45 8.10 -8.23
CA ARG A 65 6.58 8.59 -6.83
C ARG A 65 6.31 7.51 -5.79
N TYR A 66 5.65 6.43 -6.18
CA TYR A 66 5.27 5.37 -5.26
C TYR A 66 5.64 3.97 -5.76
N HIS A 67 5.97 3.13 -4.80
CA HIS A 67 5.94 1.68 -4.93
C HIS A 67 4.69 1.14 -4.24
N VAL A 68 4.21 -0.01 -4.68
CA VAL A 68 3.06 -0.72 -4.11
C VAL A 68 3.57 -1.95 -3.39
N LEU A 69 3.33 -2.00 -2.08
CA LEU A 69 3.40 -3.21 -1.29
C LEU A 69 1.99 -3.81 -1.26
N ASP A 70 1.76 -4.80 -2.11
CA ASP A 70 0.46 -5.44 -2.32
C ASP A 70 0.41 -6.77 -1.56
N PHE A 71 -0.54 -6.89 -0.64
CA PHE A 71 -0.74 -8.07 0.22
C PHE A 71 -1.73 -9.08 -0.38
N SER A 72 -2.05 -8.94 -1.66
CA SER A 72 -3.03 -9.77 -2.36
C SER A 72 -4.38 -9.78 -1.61
N PHE A 73 -4.95 -10.97 -1.38
CA PHE A 73 -6.20 -11.17 -0.65
C PHE A 73 -6.02 -11.21 0.88
N TYR A 74 -4.78 -11.10 1.37
CA TYR A 74 -4.49 -11.11 2.79
C TYR A 74 -4.57 -9.69 3.34
N PHE A 75 -5.23 -9.55 4.48
CA PHE A 75 -5.38 -8.28 5.19
C PHE A 75 -4.50 -8.33 6.43
N PRO A 76 -3.37 -7.61 6.45
CA PRO A 76 -2.52 -7.57 7.62
C PRO A 76 -3.26 -7.03 8.84
N ASP A 77 -2.91 -7.55 10.02
CA ASP A 77 -3.44 -7.04 11.26
C ASP A 77 -2.98 -5.58 11.53
N SER A 78 -3.69 -4.90 12.42
CA SER A 78 -3.41 -3.49 12.72
C SER A 78 -2.05 -3.31 13.40
N GLU A 79 -1.59 -4.28 14.19
CA GLU A 79 -0.30 -4.24 14.87
C GLU A 79 0.87 -4.24 13.88
N PHE A 80 0.86 -5.15 12.90
CA PHE A 80 1.84 -5.18 11.82
C PHE A 80 1.81 -3.89 11.01
N LEU A 81 0.63 -3.41 10.61
CA LEU A 81 0.51 -2.18 9.83
C LEU A 81 1.06 -0.98 10.60
N GLN A 82 0.76 -0.87 11.89
CA GLN A 82 1.27 0.20 12.73
C GLN A 82 2.79 0.14 12.87
N ASP A 83 3.37 -1.03 13.18
CA ASP A 83 4.83 -1.20 13.24
C ASP A 83 5.52 -0.86 11.91
N LEU A 84 4.96 -1.33 10.80
CA LEU A 84 5.47 -1.03 9.47
C LEU A 84 5.44 0.47 9.18
N LEU A 85 4.32 1.14 9.44
CA LEU A 85 4.17 2.58 9.20
C LEU A 85 5.07 3.43 10.10
N SER A 86 5.20 3.07 11.39
CA SER A 86 6.15 3.71 12.29
C SER A 86 7.59 3.55 11.82
N TRP A 87 7.96 2.36 11.34
CA TRP A 87 9.28 2.14 10.75
C TRP A 87 9.50 2.97 9.48
N LEU A 88 8.52 3.08 8.59
CA LEU A 88 8.59 3.95 7.41
C LEU A 88 8.73 5.43 7.80
N ALA A 89 7.99 5.88 8.81
CA ALA A 89 8.02 7.25 9.31
C ALA A 89 9.38 7.61 9.92
N ASN A 90 10.05 6.66 10.57
CA ASN A 90 11.41 6.84 11.09
C ASN A 90 12.47 7.05 9.99
N ILE A 91 12.22 6.55 8.76
CA ILE A 91 13.13 6.74 7.62
C ILE A 91 12.77 8.02 6.86
N TYR A 92 11.48 8.29 6.65
CA TYR A 92 11.02 9.42 5.85
C TYR A 92 9.69 10.01 6.37
N SER A 93 9.76 10.76 7.45
CA SER A 93 8.61 11.36 8.15
C SER A 93 7.77 12.34 7.32
N TYR A 94 8.40 13.05 6.37
CA TYR A 94 7.74 14.07 5.54
C TYR A 94 6.96 13.50 4.35
N GLY A 95 6.96 12.16 4.18
CA GLY A 95 6.21 11.50 3.11
C GLY A 95 4.74 11.27 3.45
N ASN A 96 3.96 10.97 2.42
CA ASN A 96 2.63 10.38 2.58
C ASN A 96 2.70 8.91 2.16
N VAL A 97 1.91 8.05 2.79
CA VAL A 97 1.66 6.68 2.33
C VAL A 97 0.24 6.61 1.79
N GLY A 98 0.02 5.87 0.72
CA GLY A 98 -1.33 5.60 0.21
C GLY A 98 -1.87 4.30 0.79
N LEU A 99 -3.14 4.31 1.19
CA LEU A 99 -3.90 3.13 1.59
C LEU A 99 -4.90 2.83 0.48
N LEU A 100 -4.96 1.57 0.04
CA LEU A 100 -5.89 1.15 -1.00
C LEU A 100 -6.48 -0.22 -0.66
N THR A 101 -7.80 -0.29 -0.66
CA THR A 101 -8.51 -1.57 -0.84
C THR A 101 -9.21 -1.57 -2.17
N TYR A 102 -9.15 -2.67 -2.90
CA TYR A 102 -9.70 -2.74 -4.26
C TYR A 102 -10.26 -4.13 -4.57
N TRP A 103 -11.12 -4.23 -5.59
CA TRP A 103 -11.54 -5.52 -6.13
C TRP A 103 -10.58 -6.02 -7.20
N SER A 104 -10.22 -7.31 -7.11
CA SER A 104 -9.64 -8.07 -8.21
C SER A 104 -10.35 -9.44 -8.42
N ASP A 105 -10.38 -9.88 -9.66
CA ASP A 105 -11.13 -10.91 -10.38
C ASP A 105 -10.68 -10.96 -11.86
N HIS A 106 -9.95 -12.00 -12.26
CA HIS A 106 -9.45 -12.21 -13.62
C HIS A 106 -10.44 -11.96 -14.80
N ARG A 107 -11.74 -11.79 -14.55
CA ARG A 107 -12.81 -11.41 -15.50
C ARG A 107 -12.97 -9.91 -15.82
N GLN A 108 -12.07 -9.02 -15.37
CA GLN A 108 -11.92 -7.62 -15.86
C GLN A 108 -13.11 -6.65 -15.67
N ARG A 109 -13.98 -6.88 -14.66
CA ARG A 109 -15.10 -5.95 -14.39
C ARG A 109 -14.90 -5.25 -13.05
N TYR A 110 -14.09 -4.19 -13.04
CA TYR A 110 -13.85 -3.42 -11.81
C TYR A 110 -14.08 -1.94 -12.02
N PRO A 111 -14.61 -1.27 -10.99
CA PRO A 111 -14.63 0.19 -10.95
C PRO A 111 -13.20 0.75 -11.03
N ALA A 112 -13.09 1.98 -11.52
CA ALA A 112 -11.83 2.68 -11.57
C ALA A 112 -11.34 3.01 -10.15
N ILE A 113 -10.10 2.61 -9.86
CA ILE A 113 -9.38 3.00 -8.65
C ILE A 113 -8.95 4.44 -8.82
N THR A 114 -9.47 5.31 -7.97
CA THR A 114 -9.29 6.77 -8.07
C THR A 114 -8.75 7.34 -6.76
N LEU A 115 -8.27 8.57 -6.78
CA LEU A 115 -7.89 9.26 -5.55
C LEU A 115 -9.15 9.58 -4.74
N ASP A 116 -9.06 9.41 -3.42
CA ASP A 116 -10.08 9.95 -2.55
C ASP A 116 -10.02 11.49 -2.54
N GLN A 117 -11.18 12.12 -2.71
CA GLN A 117 -11.33 13.58 -2.70
C GLN A 117 -12.05 14.07 -1.44
N THR A 118 -12.46 13.16 -0.56
CA THR A 118 -13.32 13.48 0.59
C THR A 118 -12.54 14.10 1.76
N GLY A 119 -11.21 14.06 1.72
CA GLY A 119 -10.36 14.65 2.77
C GLY A 119 -10.54 13.96 4.13
N LYS A 120 -11.06 12.72 4.14
CA LYS A 120 -11.26 11.96 5.38
C LYS A 120 -9.93 11.72 6.07
N ILE A 121 -9.88 12.08 7.35
CA ILE A 121 -8.79 11.70 8.25
C ILE A 121 -9.01 10.25 8.64
N ILE A 122 -8.11 9.37 8.23
CA ILE A 122 -8.13 7.97 8.64
C ILE A 122 -7.31 7.85 9.93
N THR A 123 -8.00 7.67 11.04
CA THR A 123 -7.37 7.48 12.37
C THR A 123 -7.23 6.01 12.74
N ASP A 124 -8.03 5.13 12.13
CA ASP A 124 -7.94 3.68 12.28
C ASP A 124 -7.54 3.04 10.94
N LEU A 125 -6.50 2.22 10.96
CA LEU A 125 -6.02 1.47 9.80
C LEU A 125 -6.87 0.23 9.52
N SER A 126 -7.97 0.03 10.23
CA SER A 126 -8.84 -1.11 10.00
C SER A 126 -9.41 -1.08 8.57
N VAL A 127 -9.27 -2.23 7.91
CA VAL A 127 -9.74 -2.49 6.54
C VAL A 127 -11.23 -2.20 6.34
N LYS A 128 -12.00 -2.21 7.43
CA LYS A 128 -13.44 -1.91 7.41
C LYS A 128 -13.73 -0.43 7.14
N GLU A 129 -12.81 0.47 7.46
CA GLU A 129 -12.99 1.91 7.30
C GLU A 129 -12.47 2.45 5.96
N LEU A 130 -11.61 1.69 5.27
CA LEU A 130 -11.10 2.05 3.96
C LEU A 130 -12.20 1.95 2.90
N THR A 131 -12.44 3.07 2.21
CA THR A 131 -13.36 3.06 1.06
C THR A 131 -12.71 2.26 -0.07
N LEU A 132 -13.52 1.40 -0.67
CA LEU A 132 -13.11 0.52 -1.74
C LEU A 132 -12.85 1.31 -3.04
N ASP A 133 -11.83 0.89 -3.78
CA ASP A 133 -11.39 1.48 -5.05
C ASP A 133 -11.02 2.97 -4.94
N LYS A 134 -10.64 3.40 -3.72
CA LYS A 134 -10.17 4.74 -3.42
C LYS A 134 -8.80 4.68 -2.75
N ILE A 135 -7.87 5.49 -3.26
CA ILE A 135 -6.55 5.67 -2.66
C ILE A 135 -6.61 6.84 -1.68
N PHE A 136 -6.27 6.56 -0.42
CA PHE A 136 -6.18 7.56 0.63
C PHE A 136 -4.72 7.83 0.98
N PHE A 137 -4.26 9.06 0.77
CA PHE A 137 -2.93 9.46 1.21
C PHE A 137 -2.95 10.00 2.63
N VAL A 138 -2.16 9.39 3.50
CA VAL A 138 -2.02 9.79 4.91
C VAL A 138 -0.55 10.15 5.22
N PRO A 139 -0.30 11.19 6.04
CA PRO A 139 1.06 11.64 6.33
C PRO A 139 1.78 10.65 7.24
N LEU A 140 3.00 10.25 6.89
CA LEU A 140 3.80 9.30 7.70
C LEU A 140 4.13 9.87 9.08
N LYS A 141 4.26 11.20 9.20
CA LYS A 141 4.55 11.88 10.47
C LYS A 141 3.58 11.55 11.61
N GLN A 142 2.35 11.12 11.31
CA GLN A 142 1.37 10.76 12.35
C GLN A 142 1.66 9.41 13.04
N TYR A 143 2.61 8.63 12.52
CA TYR A 143 2.98 7.31 13.04
C TYR A 143 4.32 7.29 13.80
N ILE A 144 4.86 8.46 14.15
CA ILE A 144 6.09 8.62 14.95
C ILE A 144 5.77 8.56 16.44
#